data_AF-A0A5E3WC16-F1
#
_entry.id   AF-A0A5E3WC16-F1
#
_cell.length_a   1.000
_cell.length_b   1.000
_cell.length_c   1.000
_cell.angle_alpha   90.00
_cell.angle_beta   90.00
_cell.angle_gamma   90.00
#
_symmetry.space_group_name_H-M   'P 1'
#
loop_
_entity.id
_entity.type
_entity.pdbx_description
1 polymer ?
#
loop_
_entity_poly.entity_id
_entity_poly.type
_entity_poly.pdbx_seq_one_letter_code
_entity_poly.pdbx_strand_id
1 'polypeptide(L)'
;MTQEEATASAGVSEAEEVEASSGEGKKLSMEERQKKLEQLRAKMRSSARDNRASVVEESTKLKTSVRDAAKLERQRKLAETLRSQADAEARGEDAERAKNWEWTVEENDEWEKKLARKARRADFEFHDDAHAARRKYKKDIDRLKPDLEAYNRQKEIALGLAPGTLAKGGQGSSSGASSSALSTFDPSGGAGQLVPSDTARQLASESLYRDANSLLYADNKPSEDAIDRVVSKLNLDADKKRKFSRKRANEDEGDITYINERNRIFNKKIARYYDKYTTEIRNSFERGTAL
;
A
#
# COMPACT_ATOMS: atom_id res chain seq x y z
N MET A 1 -41.68 5.68 -35.43
CA MET A 1 -41.26 6.11 -36.78
C MET A 1 -39.78 6.39 -36.68
N THR A 2 -38.84 5.57 -37.17
CA THR A 2 -38.84 4.61 -38.27
C THR A 2 -37.62 3.69 -38.09
N GLN A 3 -37.89 2.38 -38.11
CA GLN A 3 -37.05 1.24 -38.52
C GLN A 3 -35.62 1.08 -37.96
N GLU A 4 -35.47 -0.03 -37.23
CA GLU A 4 -34.24 -0.79 -36.99
C GLU A 4 -33.56 -1.18 -38.31
N GLU A 5 -32.23 -1.05 -38.38
CA GLU A 5 -31.41 -1.84 -39.29
C GLU A 5 -30.26 -2.47 -38.49
N ALA A 6 -30.45 -3.75 -38.17
CA ALA A 6 -29.45 -4.63 -37.60
C ALA A 6 -28.56 -5.15 -38.73
N THR A 7 -27.26 -4.82 -38.73
CA THR A 7 -26.28 -5.56 -39.53
C THR A 7 -25.54 -6.54 -38.64
N ALA A 8 -26.06 -7.77 -38.62
CA ALA A 8 -25.42 -8.96 -38.10
C ALA A 8 -24.09 -9.22 -38.83
N SER A 9 -23.00 -9.38 -38.09
CA SER A 9 -21.75 -9.99 -38.59
C SER A 9 -21.68 -11.42 -38.05
N ALA A 10 -22.49 -12.30 -38.65
CA ALA A 10 -22.42 -13.75 -38.49
C ALA A 10 -21.70 -14.37 -39.69
N GLY A 11 -20.74 -15.26 -39.43
CA GLY A 11 -20.03 -16.06 -40.43
C GLY A 11 -19.03 -15.25 -41.27
N VAL A 12 -17.82 -15.72 -41.54
CA VAL A 12 -17.56 -17.04 -42.10
C VAL A 12 -16.26 -17.59 -41.52
N SER A 13 -16.41 -18.73 -40.84
CA SER A 13 -15.40 -19.78 -40.76
C SER A 13 -15.01 -20.20 -42.18
N GLU A 14 -13.94 -19.64 -42.71
CA GLU A 14 -13.33 -20.15 -43.94
C GLU A 14 -12.19 -21.06 -43.49
N ALA A 15 -12.60 -22.29 -43.17
CA ALA A 15 -11.75 -23.45 -43.34
C ALA A 15 -11.43 -23.51 -44.84
N GLU A 16 -10.32 -22.88 -45.23
CA GLU A 16 -9.78 -23.11 -46.57
C GLU A 16 -9.14 -24.50 -46.53
N GLU A 17 -9.93 -25.43 -47.05
CA GLU A 17 -9.56 -26.78 -47.41
C GLU A 17 -8.18 -26.78 -48.05
N VAL A 18 -7.34 -27.69 -47.59
CA VAL A 18 -6.13 -28.11 -48.30
C VAL A 18 -6.60 -28.92 -49.51
N GLU A 19 -7.17 -28.23 -50.49
CA GLU A 19 -7.42 -28.77 -51.83
C GLU A 19 -6.06 -28.95 -52.49
N ALA A 20 -5.55 -30.17 -52.36
CA ALA A 20 -4.49 -30.72 -53.20
C ALA A 20 -5.01 -30.87 -54.63
N SER A 21 -5.28 -29.73 -55.29
CA SER A 21 -5.52 -29.69 -56.72
C SER A 21 -4.17 -29.71 -57.43
N SER A 22 -3.82 -30.90 -57.91
CA SER A 22 -2.85 -31.10 -58.98
C SER A 22 -3.33 -30.35 -60.22
N GLY A 23 -2.98 -29.07 -60.32
CA GLY A 23 -3.35 -28.18 -61.40
C GLY A 23 -2.11 -27.46 -61.94
N GLU A 24 -1.79 -27.77 -63.19
CA GLU A 24 -0.68 -27.27 -63.99
C GLU A 24 -0.29 -25.81 -63.70
N GLY A 25 0.98 -25.61 -63.36
CA GLY A 25 1.53 -24.32 -62.98
C GLY A 25 1.38 -23.26 -64.07
N LYS A 26 0.36 -22.41 -63.96
CA LYS A 26 0.39 -21.06 -64.53
C LYS A 26 1.54 -20.32 -63.86
N LYS A 27 2.65 -20.20 -64.59
CA LYS A 27 3.85 -19.49 -64.17
C LYS A 27 3.45 -18.04 -63.90
N LEU A 28 3.28 -17.68 -62.63
CA LEU A 28 3.07 -16.29 -62.18
C LEU A 28 3.99 -15.37 -62.99
N SER A 29 3.42 -14.30 -63.56
CA SER A 29 4.18 -13.35 -64.36
C SER A 29 5.37 -12.83 -63.54
N MET A 30 6.48 -12.49 -64.20
CA MET A 30 7.67 -11.98 -63.51
C MET A 30 7.33 -10.79 -62.60
N GLU A 31 6.38 -9.96 -63.02
CA GLU A 31 5.88 -8.83 -62.24
C GLU A 31 5.09 -9.25 -60.99
N GLU A 32 4.25 -10.28 -61.08
CA GLU A 32 3.51 -10.83 -59.94
C GLU A 32 4.44 -11.50 -58.93
N ARG A 33 5.48 -12.18 -59.42
CA ARG A 33 6.55 -12.75 -58.58
C ARG A 33 7.35 -11.65 -57.88
N GLN A 34 7.68 -10.56 -58.58
CA GLN A 34 8.36 -9.41 -58.00
C GLN A 34 7.49 -8.74 -56.91
N LYS A 35 6.21 -8.47 -57.18
CA LYS A 35 5.28 -7.91 -56.20
C LYS A 35 5.11 -8.81 -54.98
N LYS A 36 4.97 -10.13 -55.16
CA LYS A 36 4.89 -11.09 -54.06
C LYS A 36 6.17 -11.13 -53.22
N LEU A 37 7.33 -10.98 -53.86
CA LEU A 37 8.63 -10.91 -53.21
C LEU A 37 8.80 -9.60 -52.43
N GLU A 38 8.35 -8.48 -52.98
CA GLU A 38 8.31 -7.19 -52.29
C GLU A 38 7.38 -7.19 -51.08
N GLN A 39 6.20 -7.78 -51.20
CA GLN A 39 5.29 -8.00 -50.08
C GLN A 39 5.93 -8.88 -49.00
N LEU A 40 6.63 -9.96 -49.39
CA LEU A 40 7.37 -10.80 -48.45
C LEU A 40 8.49 -10.01 -47.75
N ARG A 41 9.26 -9.20 -48.49
CA ARG A 41 10.30 -8.32 -47.92
C ARG A 41 9.71 -7.24 -47.01
N ALA A 42 8.53 -6.71 -47.32
CA ALA A 42 7.83 -5.76 -46.47
C ALA A 42 7.38 -6.43 -45.16
N LYS A 43 6.78 -7.62 -45.25
CA LYS A 43 6.37 -8.44 -44.10
C LYS A 43 7.56 -8.86 -43.23
N MET A 44 8.68 -9.21 -43.84
CA MET A 44 9.94 -9.53 -43.11
C MET A 44 10.53 -8.29 -42.43
N ARG A 45 10.41 -7.10 -43.03
CA ARG A 45 10.85 -5.85 -42.40
C ARG A 45 9.93 -5.43 -41.26
N SER A 46 8.62 -5.60 -41.39
CA SER A 46 7.68 -5.32 -40.29
C SER A 46 7.90 -6.29 -39.13
N SER A 47 7.97 -7.60 -39.40
CA SER A 47 8.22 -8.60 -38.35
C SER A 47 9.56 -8.39 -37.64
N ALA A 48 10.63 -8.04 -38.36
CA ALA A 48 11.91 -7.73 -37.75
C ALA A 48 11.86 -6.47 -36.86
N ARG A 49 11.05 -5.46 -37.22
CA ARG A 49 10.83 -4.26 -36.42
C ARG A 49 9.98 -4.55 -35.19
N ASP A 50 8.90 -5.32 -35.35
CA ASP A 50 8.00 -5.70 -34.26
C ASP A 50 8.73 -6.57 -33.24
N ASN A 51 9.55 -7.52 -33.70
CA ASN A 51 10.41 -8.34 -32.84
C ASN A 51 11.46 -7.50 -32.10
N ARG A 52 12.04 -6.48 -32.75
CA ARG A 52 12.97 -5.57 -32.07
C ARG A 52 12.25 -4.71 -31.05
N ALA A 53 11.05 -4.23 -31.38
CA ALA A 53 10.23 -3.44 -30.47
C ALA A 53 9.82 -4.26 -29.24
N SER A 54 9.38 -5.50 -29.41
CA SER A 54 9.01 -6.39 -28.30
C SER A 54 10.19 -6.70 -27.39
N VAL A 55 11.37 -6.99 -27.94
CA VAL A 55 12.60 -7.21 -27.14
C VAL A 55 12.99 -5.95 -26.35
N VAL A 56 12.90 -4.77 -26.96
CA VAL A 56 13.16 -3.51 -26.26
C VAL A 56 12.13 -3.29 -25.16
N GLU A 57 10.84 -3.48 -25.44
CA GLU A 57 9.78 -3.34 -24.46
C GLU A 57 9.94 -4.30 -23.27
N GLU A 58 10.22 -5.57 -23.51
CA GLU A 58 10.50 -6.54 -22.45
C GLU A 58 11.70 -6.10 -21.60
N SER A 59 12.78 -5.65 -22.24
CA SER A 59 13.93 -5.12 -21.51
C SER A 59 13.59 -3.88 -20.68
N THR A 60 12.68 -3.01 -21.15
CA THR A 60 12.23 -1.84 -20.40
C THR A 60 11.31 -2.22 -19.25
N LYS A 61 10.37 -3.16 -19.46
CA LYS A 61 9.45 -3.70 -18.44
C LYS A 61 10.22 -4.39 -17.31
N LEU A 62 11.29 -5.12 -17.65
CA LEU A 62 12.19 -5.74 -16.66
C LEU A 62 13.00 -4.70 -15.86
N LYS A 63 13.33 -3.55 -16.47
CA LYS A 63 14.07 -2.46 -15.81
C LYS A 63 13.18 -1.56 -14.96
N THR A 64 11.88 -1.49 -15.23
CA THR A 64 10.96 -0.68 -14.41
C THR A 64 10.78 -1.31 -13.03
N SER A 65 11.31 -0.66 -11.99
CA SER A 65 11.07 -1.09 -10.62
C SER A 65 9.62 -0.85 -10.20
N VAL A 66 9.16 -1.53 -9.15
CA VAL A 66 7.83 -1.31 -8.54
C VAL A 66 7.60 0.16 -8.17
N ARG A 67 8.66 0.87 -7.75
CA ARG A 67 8.61 2.29 -7.42
C ARG A 67 8.40 3.16 -8.65
N ASP A 68 9.07 2.82 -9.75
CA ASP A 68 8.97 3.58 -11.01
C ASP A 68 7.63 3.32 -11.68
N ALA A 69 7.13 2.09 -11.65
CA ALA A 69 5.78 1.74 -12.08
C ALA A 69 4.72 2.55 -11.32
N ALA A 70 4.80 2.62 -9.99
CA ALA A 70 3.89 3.43 -9.18
C ALA A 70 4.04 4.96 -9.41
N LYS A 71 5.21 5.43 -9.86
CA LYS A 71 5.41 6.83 -10.27
C LYS A 71 4.75 7.10 -11.61
N LEU A 72 4.93 6.21 -12.59
CA LEU A 72 4.30 6.30 -13.90
C LEU A 72 2.78 6.20 -13.81
N GLU A 73 2.24 5.32 -12.98
CA GLU A 73 0.80 5.22 -12.74
C GLU A 73 0.23 6.52 -12.17
N ARG A 74 0.90 7.15 -11.20
CA ARG A 74 0.49 8.46 -10.67
C ARG A 74 0.54 9.55 -11.73
N GLN A 75 1.55 9.54 -12.61
CA GLN A 75 1.63 10.49 -13.73
C GLN A 75 0.52 10.26 -14.75
N ARG A 76 0.19 9.01 -15.07
CA ARG A 76 -0.92 8.65 -15.96
C ARG A 76 -2.26 9.10 -15.39
N LYS A 77 -2.56 8.77 -14.13
CA LYS A 77 -3.79 9.24 -13.45
C LYS A 77 -3.88 10.75 -13.44
N LEU A 78 -2.78 11.46 -13.16
CA LEU A 78 -2.75 12.92 -13.22
C LEU A 78 -3.06 13.43 -14.63
N ALA A 79 -2.42 12.86 -15.65
CA ALA A 79 -2.68 13.23 -17.05
C ALA A 79 -4.14 12.96 -17.46
N GLU A 80 -4.71 11.83 -17.04
CA GLU A 80 -6.13 11.50 -17.25
C GLU A 80 -7.05 12.51 -16.55
N THR A 81 -6.76 12.89 -15.30
CA THR A 81 -7.57 13.89 -14.58
C THR A 81 -7.48 15.28 -15.22
N LEU A 82 -6.29 15.68 -15.70
CA LEU A 82 -6.10 16.96 -16.41
C LEU A 82 -6.78 16.95 -17.77
N ARG A 83 -6.70 15.84 -18.51
CA ARG A 83 -7.41 15.68 -19.79
C ARG A 83 -8.92 15.73 -19.58
N SER A 84 -9.44 14.98 -18.61
CA SER A 84 -10.86 15.00 -18.26
C SER A 84 -11.33 16.38 -17.81
N GLN A 85 -10.49 17.13 -17.08
CA GLN A 85 -10.78 18.50 -16.70
C GLN A 85 -10.82 19.42 -17.93
N ALA A 86 -9.84 19.33 -18.84
CA ALA A 86 -9.83 20.12 -20.08
C ALA A 86 -11.04 19.79 -20.99
N ASP A 87 -11.42 18.51 -21.08
CA ASP A 87 -12.60 18.06 -21.83
C ASP A 87 -13.93 18.55 -21.19
N ALA A 88 -13.97 18.75 -19.87
CA ALA A 88 -15.11 19.34 -19.15
C ALA A 88 -15.18 20.87 -19.33
N GLU A 89 -14.03 21.56 -19.24
CA GLU A 89 -13.92 23.00 -19.52
C GLU A 89 -14.30 23.35 -20.96
N ALA A 90 -13.89 22.53 -21.94
CA ALA A 90 -14.29 22.69 -23.35
C ALA A 90 -15.80 22.49 -23.59
N ARG A 91 -16.45 21.65 -22.77
CA ARG A 91 -17.91 21.45 -22.78
C ARG A 91 -18.67 22.50 -21.96
N GLY A 92 -17.97 23.35 -21.21
CA GLY A 92 -18.57 24.32 -20.29
C GLY A 92 -19.18 23.70 -19.03
N GLU A 93 -18.79 22.47 -18.70
CA GLU A 93 -19.24 21.75 -17.50
C GLU A 93 -18.29 22.01 -16.32
N ASP A 94 -18.85 22.21 -15.12
CA ASP A 94 -18.11 22.37 -13.87
C ASP A 94 -17.63 20.99 -13.36
N ALA A 95 -16.38 20.65 -13.68
CA ALA A 95 -15.77 19.36 -13.32
C ALA A 95 -15.66 19.13 -11.81
N GLU A 96 -15.53 20.19 -11.01
CA GLU A 96 -15.46 20.08 -9.55
C GLU A 96 -16.83 19.77 -8.98
N ARG A 97 -17.89 20.39 -9.51
CA ARG A 97 -19.27 20.05 -9.15
C ARG A 97 -19.61 18.59 -9.45
N ALA A 98 -19.26 18.08 -10.64
CA ALA A 98 -19.50 16.68 -10.98
C ALA A 98 -18.80 15.72 -9.98
N LYS A 99 -17.53 16.00 -9.64
CA LYS A 99 -16.78 15.22 -8.63
C LYS A 99 -17.38 15.33 -7.23
N ASN A 100 -17.86 16.50 -6.84
CA ASN A 100 -18.49 16.69 -5.53
C ASN A 100 -19.81 15.90 -5.39
N TRP A 101 -20.49 15.63 -6.51
CA TRP A 101 -21.68 14.77 -6.53
C TRP A 101 -21.36 13.29 -6.40
N GLU A 102 -20.13 12.87 -6.71
CA GLU A 102 -19.67 11.49 -6.55
C GLU A 102 -19.41 11.14 -5.08
N TRP A 103 -19.18 12.14 -4.22
CA TRP A 103 -18.96 11.92 -2.80
C TRP A 103 -20.27 11.66 -2.07
N THR A 104 -20.34 10.51 -1.42
CA THR A 104 -21.44 10.21 -0.51
C THR A 104 -21.25 10.95 0.81
N VAL A 105 -22.34 11.17 1.55
CA VAL A 105 -22.28 11.80 2.88
C VAL A 105 -21.39 11.01 3.83
N GLU A 106 -21.46 9.68 3.78
CA GLU A 106 -20.63 8.78 4.61
C GLU A 106 -19.14 8.93 4.30
N GLU A 107 -18.77 8.98 3.01
CA GLU A 107 -17.39 9.20 2.59
C GLU A 107 -16.86 10.57 3.02
N ASN A 108 -17.71 11.61 2.94
CA ASN A 108 -17.35 12.94 3.42
C ASN A 108 -17.13 12.94 4.95
N ASP A 109 -18.01 12.31 5.72
CA ASP A 109 -17.89 12.20 7.19
C ASP A 109 -16.62 11.44 7.59
N GLU A 110 -16.31 10.33 6.91
CA GLU A 110 -15.07 9.59 7.14
C GLU A 110 -13.83 10.42 6.78
N TRP A 111 -13.90 11.19 5.70
CA TRP A 111 -12.85 12.08 5.26
C TRP A 111 -12.59 13.21 6.26
N GLU A 112 -13.65 13.88 6.74
CA GLU A 112 -13.58 14.90 7.78
C GLU A 112 -13.01 14.33 9.08
N LYS A 113 -13.47 13.14 9.50
CA LYS A 113 -12.92 12.43 10.66
C LYS A 113 -11.43 12.14 10.49
N LYS A 114 -10.99 11.76 9.28
CA LYS A 114 -9.59 11.51 8.97
C LYS A 114 -8.76 12.81 9.00
N LEU A 115 -9.29 13.91 8.46
CA LEU A 115 -8.67 15.24 8.51
C LEU A 115 -8.54 15.72 9.96
N ALA A 116 -9.60 15.64 10.77
CA ALA A 116 -9.58 15.96 12.19
C ALA A 116 -8.55 15.10 12.94
N ARG A 117 -8.50 13.79 12.64
CA ARG A 117 -7.49 12.86 13.20
C ARG A 117 -6.06 13.28 12.83
N LYS A 118 -5.85 13.82 11.63
CA LYS A 118 -4.56 14.30 11.13
C LYS A 118 -4.19 15.64 11.76
N ALA A 119 -5.12 16.58 11.85
CA ALA A 119 -4.94 17.87 12.51
C ALA A 119 -4.51 17.69 13.97
N ARG A 120 -5.20 16.83 14.73
CA ARG A 120 -4.80 16.51 16.11
C ARG A 120 -3.40 15.88 16.21
N ARG A 121 -2.96 15.14 15.19
CA ARG A 121 -1.61 14.54 15.17
C ARG A 121 -0.53 15.49 14.67
N ALA A 122 -0.90 16.60 14.06
CA ALA A 122 0.03 17.63 13.58
C ALA A 122 0.56 18.50 14.72
N ASP A 123 0.03 18.36 15.93
CA ASP A 123 0.61 18.97 17.12
C ASP A 123 1.92 18.26 17.52
N PHE A 124 3.03 18.92 17.20
CA PHE A 124 4.40 18.50 17.53
C PHE A 124 4.93 19.15 18.82
N GLU A 125 4.12 19.99 19.49
CA GLU A 125 4.54 20.64 20.71
C GLU A 125 4.69 19.63 21.85
N PHE A 126 5.67 19.92 22.71
CA PHE A 126 5.92 19.16 23.92
C PHE A 126 5.17 19.83 25.07
N HIS A 127 4.17 19.12 25.61
CA HIS A 127 3.38 19.56 26.76
C HIS A 127 3.87 18.89 28.04
N ASP A 128 3.86 17.55 28.05
CA ASP A 128 4.23 16.70 29.20
C ASP A 128 4.74 15.34 28.71
N ASP A 129 5.52 14.65 29.54
CA ASP A 129 6.05 13.32 29.26
C ASP A 129 4.96 12.24 29.15
N ALA A 130 3.91 12.29 29.98
CA ALA A 130 2.77 11.39 29.90
C ALA A 130 1.97 11.60 28.61
N HIS A 131 1.76 12.84 28.17
CA HIS A 131 1.18 13.15 26.86
C HIS A 131 2.06 12.62 25.71
N ALA A 132 3.37 12.80 25.79
CA ALA A 132 4.32 12.26 24.81
C ALA A 132 4.28 10.72 24.76
N ALA A 133 4.22 10.06 25.92
CA ALA A 133 4.10 8.62 26.04
C ALA A 133 2.77 8.10 25.47
N ARG A 134 1.64 8.75 25.78
CA ARG A 134 0.31 8.44 25.20
C ARG A 134 0.31 8.59 23.69
N ARG A 135 0.91 9.65 23.16
CA ARG A 135 1.04 9.89 21.70
C ARG A 135 1.85 8.77 21.04
N LYS A 136 2.96 8.33 21.67
CA LYS A 136 3.77 7.20 21.20
C LYS A 136 2.97 5.90 21.24
N TYR A 137 2.33 5.59 22.35
CA TYR A 137 1.53 4.37 22.53
C TYR A 137 0.43 4.25 21.47
N LYS A 138 -0.34 5.32 21.26
CA LYS A 138 -1.38 5.36 20.21
C LYS A 138 -0.82 5.10 18.82
N LYS A 139 0.36 5.65 18.52
CA LYS A 139 1.05 5.47 17.24
C LYS A 139 1.61 4.06 17.08
N ASP A 140 1.98 3.40 18.18
CA ASP A 140 2.42 2.01 18.19
C ASP A 140 1.21 1.07 18.00
N ILE A 141 0.05 1.36 18.60
CA ILE A 141 -1.23 0.66 18.34
C ILE A 141 -1.63 0.78 16.87
N ASP A 142 -1.59 2.00 16.30
CA ASP A 142 -1.93 2.24 14.89
C ASP A 142 -1.04 1.41 13.92
N ARG A 143 0.15 0.97 14.36
CA ARG A 143 1.10 0.19 13.56
C ARG A 143 1.08 -1.30 13.86
N LEU A 144 0.50 -1.69 14.99
CA LEU A 144 0.41 -3.08 15.40
C LEU A 144 -0.51 -3.82 14.42
N LYS A 145 0.03 -4.85 13.78
CA LYS A 145 -0.73 -5.76 12.93
C LYS A 145 -0.84 -7.09 13.67
N PRO A 146 -1.99 -7.38 14.32
CA PRO A 146 -2.16 -8.62 15.05
C PRO A 146 -2.22 -9.81 14.08
N ASP A 147 -1.68 -10.94 14.52
CA ASP A 147 -1.81 -12.22 13.83
C ASP A 147 -3.18 -12.83 14.20
N LEU A 148 -4.15 -12.64 13.30
CA LEU A 148 -5.52 -13.10 13.51
C LEU A 148 -5.63 -14.63 13.43
N GLU A 149 -4.75 -15.31 12.68
CA GLU A 149 -4.80 -16.77 12.56
C GLU A 149 -4.37 -17.43 13.85
N ALA A 150 -3.23 -17.02 14.42
CA ALA A 150 -2.76 -17.53 15.70
C ALA A 150 -3.78 -17.26 16.81
N TYR A 151 -4.37 -16.06 16.84
CA TYR A 151 -5.42 -15.70 17.78
C TYR A 151 -6.67 -16.57 17.60
N ASN A 152 -7.13 -16.77 16.36
CA ASN A 152 -8.31 -17.60 16.08
C ASN A 152 -8.09 -19.06 16.46
N ARG A 153 -6.90 -19.63 16.24
CA ARG A 153 -6.57 -20.99 16.70
C ARG A 153 -6.65 -21.13 18.22
N GLN A 154 -6.13 -20.15 18.96
CA GLN A 154 -6.25 -20.12 20.43
C GLN A 154 -7.72 -19.99 20.86
N LYS A 155 -8.51 -19.18 20.14
CA LYS A 155 -9.94 -19.01 20.35
C LYS A 155 -10.76 -20.27 20.06
N GLU A 156 -10.43 -21.00 19.01
CA GLU A 156 -11.05 -22.29 18.68
C GLU A 156 -10.88 -23.28 19.83
N ILE A 157 -9.66 -23.41 20.37
CA ILE A 157 -9.36 -24.31 21.50
C ILE A 157 -10.13 -23.90 22.76
N ALA A 158 -10.15 -22.60 23.08
CA ALA A 158 -10.86 -22.06 24.23
C ALA A 158 -12.38 -22.27 24.15
N LEU A 159 -12.96 -22.19 22.95
CA LEU A 159 -14.39 -22.42 22.72
C LEU A 159 -14.71 -23.90 22.46
N GLY A 160 -13.71 -24.78 22.41
CA GLY A 160 -13.88 -26.21 22.12
C GLY A 160 -14.32 -26.51 20.67
N LEU A 161 -14.13 -25.56 19.75
CA LEU A 161 -14.43 -25.72 18.33
C LEU A 161 -13.34 -26.55 17.64
N ALA A 162 -13.72 -27.20 16.53
CA ALA A 162 -12.76 -27.92 15.70
C ALA A 162 -11.73 -26.94 15.09
N PRO A 163 -10.46 -27.38 14.93
CA PRO A 163 -9.42 -26.55 14.36
C PRO A 163 -9.77 -26.12 12.92
N GLY A 164 -9.58 -24.84 12.61
CA GLY A 164 -9.80 -24.27 11.27
C GLY A 164 -11.21 -23.71 11.03
N THR A 165 -12.12 -23.79 12.00
CA THR A 165 -13.48 -23.27 11.91
C THR A 165 -13.55 -21.73 11.85
N LEU A 166 -12.70 -21.04 12.61
CA LEU A 166 -12.55 -19.58 12.62
C LEU A 166 -11.39 -19.11 11.72
N ALA A 167 -10.32 -19.91 11.59
CA ALA A 167 -9.14 -19.52 10.82
C ALA A 167 -9.40 -19.39 9.31
N LYS A 168 -10.38 -20.12 8.74
CA LYS A 168 -10.65 -20.13 7.28
C LYS A 168 -11.74 -19.14 6.83
N GLY A 169 -12.35 -18.40 7.75
CA GLY A 169 -13.40 -17.41 7.44
C GLY A 169 -12.92 -16.08 6.84
N GLY A 170 -11.61 -15.92 6.61
CA GLY A 170 -10.98 -14.65 6.26
C GLY A 170 -10.75 -14.38 4.76
N GLN A 171 -11.25 -15.23 3.85
CA GLN A 171 -11.10 -15.00 2.42
C GLN A 171 -12.36 -15.38 1.64
N GLY A 172 -13.23 -14.37 1.43
CA GLY A 172 -14.26 -14.32 0.40
C GLY A 172 -15.09 -15.59 0.18
N SER A 173 -16.08 -15.84 1.04
CA SER A 173 -17.29 -16.56 0.62
C SER A 173 -18.44 -16.23 1.58
N SER A 174 -19.18 -15.17 1.24
CA SER A 174 -20.50 -14.90 1.78
C SER A 174 -21.52 -15.77 1.03
N SER A 175 -21.69 -17.02 1.45
CA SER A 175 -22.96 -17.77 1.41
C SER A 175 -22.72 -19.26 1.72
N GLY A 176 -23.37 -19.75 2.79
CA GLY A 176 -23.67 -21.18 2.95
C GLY A 176 -22.54 -22.09 3.42
N ALA A 177 -22.18 -22.05 4.70
CA ALA A 177 -21.35 -23.10 5.31
C ALA A 177 -21.75 -23.43 6.76
N SER A 178 -23.04 -23.35 7.09
CA SER A 178 -23.54 -23.64 8.44
C SER A 178 -23.94 -25.11 8.68
N SER A 179 -23.60 -26.06 7.78
CA SER A 179 -24.03 -27.46 7.94
C SER A 179 -22.99 -28.54 7.62
N SER A 180 -21.82 -28.24 7.05
CA SER A 180 -20.88 -29.26 6.58
C SER A 180 -19.81 -29.70 7.58
N ALA A 181 -19.67 -29.03 8.73
CA ALA A 181 -18.66 -29.39 9.73
C ALA A 181 -19.12 -30.49 10.71
N LEU A 182 -20.39 -30.89 10.71
CA LEU A 182 -20.92 -31.89 11.65
C LEU A 182 -20.96 -33.32 11.08
N SER A 183 -20.79 -33.50 9.77
CA SER A 183 -21.09 -34.77 9.09
C SER A 183 -19.90 -35.50 8.46
N THR A 184 -18.68 -34.98 8.57
CA THR A 184 -17.49 -35.66 8.00
C THR A 184 -16.88 -36.60 9.04
N PHE A 185 -17.57 -37.71 9.31
CA PHE A 185 -17.04 -38.84 10.08
C PHE A 185 -16.30 -39.76 9.10
N ASP A 186 -14.96 -39.70 9.07
CA ASP A 186 -14.10 -40.64 8.34
C ASP A 186 -13.63 -41.75 9.29
N PRO A 187 -14.13 -42.99 9.17
CA PRO A 187 -13.74 -44.11 10.02
C PRO A 187 -12.42 -44.79 9.62
N SER A 188 -11.77 -44.36 8.52
CA SER A 188 -10.52 -44.95 8.01
C SER A 188 -9.28 -44.08 8.27
N GLY A 189 -9.48 -42.79 8.53
CA GLY A 189 -8.44 -41.84 8.95
C GLY A 189 -8.04 -42.04 10.41
N GLY A 190 -7.15 -42.99 10.66
CA GLY A 190 -6.50 -43.23 11.96
C GLY A 190 -5.56 -42.08 12.39
N ALA A 191 -6.12 -40.89 12.64
CA ALA A 191 -5.48 -39.82 13.38
C ALA A 191 -6.55 -39.23 14.30
N GLY A 192 -6.50 -39.60 15.59
CA GLY A 192 -7.44 -39.16 16.59
C GLY A 192 -7.58 -37.65 16.59
N GLN A 193 -8.72 -37.16 16.10
CA GLN A 193 -9.15 -35.79 16.32
C GLN A 193 -9.60 -35.71 17.78
N LEU A 194 -8.62 -35.45 18.66
CA LEU A 194 -8.80 -35.33 20.09
C LEU A 194 -9.66 -34.11 20.36
N VAL A 195 -10.97 -34.32 20.48
CA VAL A 195 -11.87 -33.34 21.08
C VAL A 195 -11.34 -33.09 22.50
N PRO A 196 -10.92 -31.85 22.85
CA PRO A 196 -10.35 -31.58 24.17
C PRO A 196 -11.37 -31.95 25.26
N SER A 197 -10.91 -32.58 26.35
CA SER A 197 -11.76 -32.91 27.49
C SER A 197 -12.44 -31.64 28.04
N ASP A 198 -13.63 -31.76 28.60
CA ASP A 198 -14.39 -30.59 29.07
C ASP A 198 -13.62 -29.76 30.10
N THR A 199 -12.78 -30.42 30.92
CA THR A 199 -11.85 -29.78 31.84
C THR A 199 -10.76 -28.99 31.11
N ALA A 200 -10.17 -29.54 30.04
CA ALA A 200 -9.16 -28.85 29.25
C ALA A 200 -9.75 -27.65 28.49
N ARG A 201 -11.01 -27.74 28.05
CA ARG A 201 -11.74 -26.62 27.45
C ARG A 201 -11.98 -25.50 28.45
N GLN A 202 -12.43 -25.83 29.66
CA GLN A 202 -12.63 -24.84 30.72
C GLN A 202 -11.33 -24.11 31.06
N LEU A 203 -10.23 -24.84 31.25
CA LEU A 203 -8.91 -24.24 31.50
C LEU A 203 -8.40 -23.41 30.32
N ALA A 204 -8.62 -23.86 29.07
CA ALA A 204 -8.26 -23.09 27.88
C ALA A 204 -9.10 -21.80 27.75
N SER A 205 -10.38 -21.85 28.13
CA SER A 205 -11.27 -20.70 28.15
C SER A 205 -10.88 -19.68 29.22
N GLU A 206 -10.53 -20.14 30.42
CA GLU A 206 -10.03 -19.30 31.52
C GLU A 206 -8.67 -18.68 31.18
N SER A 207 -7.82 -19.43 30.48
CA SER A 207 -6.52 -18.94 29.98
C SER A 207 -6.67 -17.84 28.92
N LEU A 208 -7.64 -17.97 28.00
CA LEU A 208 -7.86 -16.97 26.94
C LEU A 208 -8.62 -15.74 27.44
N TYR A 209 -9.65 -15.93 28.26
CA TYR A 209 -10.51 -14.87 28.81
C TYR A 209 -10.20 -14.63 30.28
N ARG A 210 -8.94 -14.29 30.54
CA ARG A 210 -8.45 -14.12 31.90
C ARG A 210 -9.02 -12.88 32.58
N ASP A 211 -9.58 -13.06 33.78
CA ASP A 211 -9.99 -11.97 34.66
C ASP A 211 -8.87 -11.56 35.65
N ALA A 212 -9.00 -10.38 36.27
CA ALA A 212 -8.07 -9.83 37.25
C ALA A 212 -7.76 -10.79 38.42
N ASN A 213 -8.70 -11.69 38.76
CA ASN A 213 -8.58 -12.65 39.85
C ASN A 213 -8.13 -14.06 39.42
N SER A 214 -7.82 -14.29 38.13
CA SER A 214 -7.37 -15.60 37.65
C SER A 214 -5.96 -15.95 38.14
N LEU A 215 -5.77 -17.16 38.66
CA LEU A 215 -4.50 -17.62 39.24
C LEU A 215 -3.41 -18.01 38.22
N LEU A 216 -3.74 -18.20 36.94
CA LEU A 216 -2.85 -18.67 35.86
C LEU A 216 -1.72 -17.69 35.46
N TYR A 217 -0.86 -17.23 36.38
CA TYR A 217 0.18 -16.19 36.14
C TYR A 217 1.52 -16.79 35.68
N ALA A 218 2.20 -16.10 34.76
CA ALA A 218 3.55 -16.43 34.27
C ALA A 218 3.73 -17.77 33.53
N ASP A 219 2.64 -18.42 33.10
CA ASP A 219 2.70 -19.68 32.34
C ASP A 219 3.02 -19.49 30.84
N ASN A 220 2.95 -18.26 30.33
CA ASN A 220 3.17 -17.97 28.91
C ASN A 220 4.67 -18.05 28.54
N LYS A 221 5.01 -19.01 27.67
CA LYS A 221 6.32 -19.13 27.03
C LYS A 221 6.17 -18.72 25.56
N PRO A 222 6.44 -17.45 25.20
CA PRO A 222 6.26 -16.98 23.83
C PRO A 222 7.24 -17.70 22.90
N SER A 223 6.86 -17.85 21.62
CA SER A 223 7.76 -18.38 20.60
C SER A 223 8.93 -17.43 20.35
N GLU A 224 10.05 -17.97 19.88
CA GLU A 224 11.24 -17.18 19.50
C GLU A 224 10.87 -16.08 18.48
N ASP A 225 10.05 -16.41 17.47
CA ASP A 225 9.53 -15.44 16.49
C ASP A 225 8.75 -14.28 17.13
N ALA A 226 8.01 -14.53 18.22
CA ALA A 226 7.31 -13.47 18.93
C ALA A 226 8.28 -12.55 19.69
N ILE A 227 9.33 -13.13 20.28
CA ILE A 227 10.40 -12.41 20.96
C ILE A 227 11.16 -11.53 19.94
N ASP A 228 11.52 -12.08 18.79
CA ASP A 228 12.24 -11.35 17.73
C ASP A 228 11.44 -10.17 17.17
N ARG A 229 10.11 -10.32 17.03
CA ARG A 229 9.22 -9.20 16.65
C ARG A 229 9.25 -8.07 17.68
N VAL A 230 9.32 -8.39 18.97
CA VAL A 230 9.43 -7.37 20.03
C VAL A 230 10.81 -6.72 20.01
N VAL A 231 11.89 -7.51 19.95
CA VAL A 231 13.28 -7.02 19.94
C VAL A 231 13.53 -6.11 18.74
N SER A 232 13.10 -6.51 17.55
CA SER A 232 13.21 -5.69 16.34
C SER A 232 12.47 -4.35 16.49
N LYS A 233 11.27 -4.35 17.08
CA LYS A 233 10.53 -3.12 17.39
C LYS A 233 11.27 -2.23 18.40
N LEU A 234 11.86 -2.80 19.45
CA LEU A 234 12.64 -2.05 20.44
C LEU A 234 13.87 -1.39 19.82
N ASN A 235 14.59 -2.11 18.95
CA ASN A 235 15.73 -1.56 18.22
C ASN A 235 15.31 -0.40 17.30
N LEU A 236 14.20 -0.55 16.57
CA LEU A 236 13.64 0.53 15.75
C LEU A 236 13.24 1.76 16.58
N ASP A 237 12.73 1.57 17.77
CA ASP A 237 12.37 2.67 18.67
C ASP A 237 13.61 3.36 19.27
N ALA A 238 14.66 2.60 19.61
CA ALA A 238 15.95 3.14 20.04
C ALA A 238 16.59 4.00 18.93
N ASP A 239 16.55 3.54 17.68
CA ASP A 239 17.04 4.29 16.52
C ASP A 239 16.25 5.59 16.29
N LYS A 240 14.92 5.56 16.41
CA LYS A 240 14.08 6.77 16.31
C LYS A 240 14.41 7.76 17.42
N LYS A 241 14.64 7.28 18.65
CA LYS A 241 15.01 8.13 19.79
C LYS A 241 16.37 8.78 19.55
N ARG A 242 17.36 8.05 19.04
CA ARG A 242 18.68 8.58 18.67
C ARG A 242 18.58 9.68 17.59
N LYS A 243 17.67 9.50 16.63
CA LYS A 243 17.44 10.45 15.51
C LYS A 243 16.43 11.55 15.82
N PHE A 244 15.95 11.65 17.06
CA PHE A 244 14.94 12.66 17.44
C PHE A 244 15.49 14.08 17.36
N SER A 245 16.71 14.30 17.87
CA SER A 245 17.44 15.55 17.69
C SER A 245 18.25 15.48 16.40
N ARG A 246 17.89 16.30 15.42
CA ARG A 246 18.54 16.39 14.11
C ARG A 246 19.33 17.70 14.00
N LYS A 247 20.54 17.64 13.44
CA LYS A 247 21.33 18.83 13.09
C LYS A 247 20.59 19.60 12.00
N ARG A 248 20.48 20.92 12.13
CA ARG A 248 19.89 21.79 11.10
C ARG A 248 21.02 22.21 10.15
N ALA A 249 20.76 22.18 8.84
CA ALA A 249 21.77 22.51 7.82
C ALA A 249 22.20 23.98 7.87
N ASN A 250 21.28 24.89 8.20
CA ASN A 250 21.51 26.33 8.25
C ASN A 250 22.41 26.79 9.41
N GLU A 251 22.97 25.87 10.20
CA GLU A 251 23.82 26.25 11.34
C GLU A 251 25.29 26.48 10.97
N ASP A 252 25.69 26.13 9.74
CA ASP A 252 27.07 26.26 9.27
C ASP A 252 27.25 27.42 8.28
N GLU A 253 26.16 28.04 7.84
CA GLU A 253 26.12 29.11 6.83
C GLU A 253 25.84 30.49 7.46
N GLY A 254 26.74 30.93 8.35
CA GLY A 254 26.61 32.25 8.99
C GLY A 254 27.86 32.68 9.76
N ASP A 255 27.86 33.93 10.22
CA ASP A 255 28.98 34.49 10.99
C ASP A 255 29.24 33.70 12.27
N ILE A 256 30.49 33.27 12.44
CA ILE A 256 30.92 32.46 13.58
C ILE A 256 31.04 33.37 14.81
N THR A 257 30.00 33.40 15.63
CA THR A 257 29.94 34.18 16.89
C THR A 257 30.52 33.45 18.11
N TYR A 258 31.16 32.30 17.92
CA TYR A 258 31.62 31.43 19.02
C TYR A 258 33.06 30.94 18.84
N ILE A 259 33.75 30.73 19.97
CA ILE A 259 35.13 30.21 20.00
C ILE A 259 35.15 28.69 20.24
N ASN A 260 34.19 28.14 21.00
CA ASN A 260 34.10 26.71 21.31
C ASN A 260 32.66 26.17 21.15
N GLU A 261 32.49 24.85 21.08
CA GLU A 261 31.17 24.21 20.88
C GLU A 261 30.19 24.49 22.03
N ARG A 262 30.68 24.58 23.27
CA ARG A 262 29.84 24.92 24.43
C ARG A 262 29.28 26.34 24.31
N ASN A 263 30.08 27.27 23.81
CA ASN A 263 29.73 28.65 23.54
C ASN A 263 28.75 28.72 22.36
N ARG A 264 28.94 27.95 21.28
CA ARG A 264 27.93 27.80 20.20
C ARG A 264 26.56 27.40 20.74
N ILE A 265 26.50 26.37 21.58
CA ILE A 265 25.25 25.88 22.18
C ILE A 265 24.63 26.95 23.11
N PHE A 266 25.47 27.66 23.86
CA PHE A 266 25.03 28.75 24.73
C PHE A 266 24.47 29.92 23.93
N ASN A 267 25.18 30.43 22.93
CA ASN A 267 24.72 31.49 22.02
C ASN A 267 23.42 31.08 21.34
N LYS A 268 23.29 29.82 20.91
CA LYS A 268 22.02 29.28 20.35
C LYS A 268 20.89 29.23 21.37
N LYS A 269 21.19 29.02 22.66
CA LYS A 269 20.18 29.13 23.73
C LYS A 269 19.74 30.58 23.87
N ILE A 270 20.68 31.52 23.98
CA ILE A 270 20.39 32.97 24.07
C ILE A 270 19.57 33.44 22.88
N ALA A 271 19.99 33.08 21.66
CA ALA A 271 19.30 33.38 20.41
C ALA A 271 17.81 33.02 20.47
N ARG A 272 17.47 31.80 20.92
CA ARG A 272 16.07 31.36 21.03
C ARG A 272 15.18 32.22 21.93
N TYR A 273 15.74 32.85 22.96
CA TYR A 273 14.96 33.66 23.90
C TYR A 273 15.00 35.15 23.56
N TYR A 274 16.14 35.66 23.11
CA TYR A 274 16.40 37.10 23.00
C TYR A 274 16.34 37.63 21.57
N ASP A 275 16.51 36.80 20.53
CA ASP A 275 16.56 37.29 19.14
C ASP A 275 15.29 38.02 18.74
N LYS A 276 14.13 37.61 19.27
CA LYS A 276 12.85 38.29 19.05
C LYS A 276 12.87 39.76 19.51
N TYR A 277 13.65 40.08 20.53
CA TYR A 277 13.72 41.42 21.14
C TYR A 277 14.96 42.22 20.73
N THR A 278 15.99 41.56 20.20
CA THR A 278 17.27 42.20 19.85
C THR A 278 17.48 42.36 18.35
N THR A 279 16.45 42.16 17.53
CA THR A 279 16.51 42.32 16.06
C THR A 279 16.99 43.70 15.64
N GLU A 280 16.45 44.76 16.25
CA GLU A 280 16.80 46.15 15.92
C GLU A 280 18.27 46.44 16.23
N ILE A 281 18.74 46.00 17.41
CA ILE A 281 20.13 46.15 17.82
C ILE A 281 21.06 45.43 16.84
N ARG A 282 20.73 44.19 16.45
CA ARG A 282 21.50 43.43 15.45
C ARG A 282 21.54 44.14 14.10
N ASN A 283 20.39 44.59 13.60
CA ASN A 283 20.31 45.32 12.33
C ASN A 283 21.10 46.64 12.37
N SER A 284 21.16 47.31 13.53
CA SER A 284 21.98 48.52 13.70
C SER A 284 23.48 48.22 13.72
N PHE A 285 23.92 47.09 14.29
CA PHE A 285 25.30 46.63 14.16
C PHE A 285 25.66 46.29 12.72
N GLU A 286 24.78 45.60 11.99
CA GLU A 286 24.97 45.26 10.57
C GLU A 286 24.97 46.50 9.67
N ARG A 287 24.20 47.55 10.04
CA ARG A 287 24.17 48.84 9.35
C ARG A 287 25.31 49.79 9.74
N GLY A 288 26.23 49.37 10.61
CA GLY A 288 27.41 50.18 10.98
C GLY A 288 27.16 51.24 12.05
N THR A 289 26.35 50.91 13.08
CA THR A 289 26.14 51.74 14.29
C THR A 289 25.75 53.20 14.02
N ALA A 290 25.08 53.48 12.90
CA ALA A 290 24.42 54.76 12.68
C ALA A 290 23.11 54.77 13.48
N LEU A 291 23.07 55.61 14.52
CA LEU A 291 21.85 55.96 15.27
C LEU A 291 20.87 56.70 14.36
#